data_AF-A0AA91QUY3-F1
#
_entry.id   AF-A0AA91QUY3-F1
#
_cell.length_a   1.000
_cell.length_b   1.000
_cell.length_c   1.000
_cell.angle_alpha   90.00
_cell.angle_beta   90.00
_cell.angle_gamma   90.00
#
_symmetry.space_group_name_H-M   'P 1'
#
loop_
_entity.id
_entity.type
_entity.pdbx_description
1 polymer ?
#
loop_
_entity_poly.entity_id
_entity_poly.type
_entity_poly.pdbx_seq_one_letter_code
_entity_poly.pdbx_strand_id
1 'polypeptide(L)'
;MSDAATNSPFVGEGDSGRAALTIDDAANVDFAEPGEANAQEEEDGQSTNAPYETTVDGQEAGETVDNTEGDEPAGAENGDAASQIITLKGGDQVPLSELKLGYMRERDYRHKTQETANKGRALEGMTTRVVNTVKGIASYLAERLPPEPPRSLAYQDPAAYTRQKAMYDDGLANINQIIELANDSSAVAGELASTATEETLQTESERLAQVFPQTTKEDGRKAFFDQAFTAARELGFSDQELKGVSDHRLFGLAYYAQIGMKAEQARHKALTKVTAAPPATPNPRPNGGANQQIRQNKEALQRLSKTGSMKDAMSIDFD
;
A
#
# COMPACT_ATOMS: atom_id res chain seq x y z
N MET A 1 -42.61 -65.86 14.79
CA MET A 1 -42.80 -64.45 14.41
C MET A 1 -41.41 -63.82 14.43
N SER A 2 -40.63 -63.93 13.35
CA SER A 2 -40.74 -63.16 12.09
C SER A 2 -40.25 -61.72 12.28
N ASP A 3 -38.97 -61.43 11.99
CA ASP A 3 -38.44 -60.95 10.68
C ASP A 3 -38.40 -59.41 10.65
N ALA A 4 -37.41 -58.71 10.07
CA ALA A 4 -36.33 -59.12 9.16
C ALA A 4 -34.98 -58.38 9.42
N ALA A 5 -33.96 -58.63 8.59
CA ALA A 5 -32.58 -58.12 8.68
C ALA A 5 -32.42 -56.61 8.34
N THR A 6 -31.26 -55.97 8.58
CA THR A 6 -30.11 -55.84 7.63
C THR A 6 -28.93 -55.16 8.39
N ASN A 7 -27.78 -55.80 8.66
CA ASN A 7 -26.55 -55.94 7.84
C ASN A 7 -25.83 -54.60 7.49
N SER A 8 -24.51 -54.36 7.66
CA SER A 8 -23.38 -55.00 8.37
C SER A 8 -22.14 -54.04 8.33
N PRO A 9 -21.12 -54.10 9.23
CA PRO A 9 -19.97 -53.17 9.23
C PRO A 9 -18.66 -53.72 8.60
N PHE A 10 -17.97 -52.91 7.78
CA PHE A 10 -16.53 -52.97 7.39
C PHE A 10 -16.17 -51.64 6.66
N VAL A 11 -14.99 -50.98 6.66
CA VAL A 11 -13.58 -51.19 7.11
C VAL A 11 -12.58 -51.64 6.02
N GLY A 12 -11.89 -50.67 5.37
CA GLY A 12 -10.74 -50.87 4.47
C GLY A 12 -11.06 -51.46 3.07
N GLU A 13 -10.22 -51.31 2.03
CA GLU A 13 -9.04 -50.46 1.81
C GLU A 13 -8.73 -50.35 0.29
N GLY A 14 -8.16 -49.22 -0.17
CA GLY A 14 -7.77 -48.98 -1.57
C GLY A 14 -8.94 -48.68 -2.55
N ASP A 15 -8.76 -48.03 -3.70
CA ASP A 15 -7.62 -47.28 -4.26
C ASP A 15 -8.20 -46.45 -5.47
N SER A 16 -7.73 -45.29 -5.93
CA SER A 16 -6.53 -44.48 -5.67
C SER A 16 -6.83 -42.97 -5.89
N GLY A 17 -5.80 -42.12 -6.06
CA GLY A 17 -5.83 -41.24 -7.24
C GLY A 17 -6.01 -39.73 -7.10
N ARG A 18 -5.85 -39.13 -5.90
CA ARG A 18 -5.48 -37.70 -5.78
C ARG A 18 -4.91 -37.37 -4.40
N ALA A 19 -3.71 -36.79 -4.36
CA ALA A 19 -3.06 -36.36 -3.13
C ALA A 19 -3.78 -35.15 -2.52
N ALA A 20 -3.73 -35.03 -1.19
CA ALA A 20 -4.08 -33.79 -0.52
C ALA A 20 -2.94 -32.78 -0.74
N LEU A 21 -3.27 -31.59 -1.25
CA LEU A 21 -2.30 -30.51 -1.46
C LEU A 21 -1.74 -30.08 -0.10
N THR A 22 -0.45 -30.35 0.11
CA THR A 22 0.30 -29.88 1.27
C THR A 22 1.02 -28.58 0.93
N ILE A 23 1.44 -27.83 1.95
CA ILE A 23 1.78 -26.40 1.77
C ILE A 23 3.06 -26.17 0.93
N ASP A 24 3.88 -27.22 0.73
CA ASP A 24 5.09 -27.21 -0.09
C ASP A 24 4.82 -27.28 -1.62
N ASP A 25 3.64 -27.73 -2.06
CA ASP A 25 3.28 -27.78 -3.50
C ASP A 25 3.12 -26.38 -4.15
N ALA A 26 3.08 -25.31 -3.34
CA ALA A 26 2.95 -23.93 -3.80
C ALA A 26 4.13 -23.44 -4.66
N ALA A 27 5.26 -24.15 -4.65
CA ALA A 27 6.46 -23.80 -5.43
C ALA A 27 6.42 -24.19 -6.91
N ASN A 28 5.42 -24.97 -7.36
CA ASN A 28 5.39 -25.58 -8.69
C ASN A 28 4.15 -25.19 -9.53
N VAL A 29 3.64 -23.97 -9.33
CA VAL A 29 2.50 -23.42 -10.08
C VAL A 29 2.98 -22.81 -11.40
N ASP A 30 3.00 -23.63 -12.45
CA ASP A 30 3.37 -23.21 -13.81
C ASP A 30 2.30 -22.26 -14.42
N PHE A 31 2.63 -20.96 -14.45
CA PHE A 31 1.81 -19.93 -15.10
C PHE A 31 2.08 -19.88 -16.61
N ALA A 32 1.59 -20.88 -17.32
CA ALA A 32 1.72 -20.97 -18.78
C ALA A 32 0.98 -19.83 -19.51
N GLU A 33 1.70 -18.80 -19.95
CA GLU A 33 1.21 -17.79 -20.90
C GLU A 33 1.11 -18.36 -22.32
N PRO A 34 -0.05 -18.25 -23.01
CA PRO A 34 -0.15 -18.49 -24.45
C PRO A 34 0.32 -17.22 -25.19
N GLY A 35 1.64 -17.08 -25.36
CA GLY A 35 2.26 -15.85 -25.83
C GLY A 35 2.30 -15.64 -27.36
N GLU A 36 2.88 -14.52 -27.75
CA GLU A 36 3.59 -14.27 -29.01
C GLU A 36 4.35 -12.92 -28.83
N ALA A 37 5.61 -12.69 -29.22
CA ALA A 37 6.79 -13.48 -29.54
C ALA A 37 7.79 -12.46 -30.15
N ASN A 38 8.87 -12.12 -29.43
CA ASN A 38 10.18 -11.59 -29.86
C ASN A 38 10.78 -10.73 -28.72
N ALA A 39 12.05 -10.78 -28.32
CA ALA A 39 13.22 -11.68 -28.43
C ALA A 39 14.47 -10.79 -28.24
N GLN A 40 15.61 -11.39 -27.85
CA GLN A 40 16.88 -10.72 -27.47
C GLN A 40 16.76 -9.97 -26.11
N GLU A 41 17.29 -10.45 -24.98
CA GLU A 41 18.61 -11.02 -24.64
C GLU A 41 19.76 -10.00 -24.72
N GLU A 42 20.36 -9.67 -23.57
CA GLU A 42 21.76 -9.99 -23.20
C GLU A 42 21.82 -10.23 -21.66
N GLU A 43 22.92 -10.78 -21.14
CA GLU A 43 22.98 -11.49 -19.85
C GLU A 43 23.35 -10.64 -18.61
N ASP A 44 22.99 -11.13 -17.40
CA ASP A 44 23.37 -10.54 -16.10
C ASP A 44 24.64 -11.20 -15.50
N GLY A 45 25.56 -10.36 -15.02
CA GLY A 45 26.90 -10.72 -14.54
C GLY A 45 26.94 -11.13 -13.06
N GLN A 46 26.30 -12.26 -12.72
CA GLN A 46 26.26 -12.86 -11.39
C GLN A 46 27.62 -12.96 -10.66
N SER A 47 27.73 -12.45 -9.40
CA SER A 47 28.52 -13.12 -8.34
C SER A 47 28.30 -12.61 -6.90
N THR A 48 28.02 -13.56 -5.98
CA THR A 48 28.42 -13.65 -4.55
C THR A 48 28.10 -12.56 -3.51
N ASN A 49 27.66 -13.04 -2.33
CA ASN A 49 27.49 -12.29 -1.08
C ASN A 49 28.71 -12.44 -0.13
N ALA A 50 28.76 -11.54 0.88
CA ALA A 50 29.50 -11.61 2.15
C ALA A 50 31.04 -11.41 2.12
N PRO A 51 31.66 -11.02 3.26
CA PRO A 51 31.15 -10.19 4.37
C PRO A 51 32.00 -8.90 4.57
N TYR A 52 31.47 -7.86 5.21
CA TYR A 52 32.30 -6.72 5.64
C TYR A 52 32.96 -7.01 7.00
N GLU A 53 34.28 -7.18 7.02
CA GLU A 53 35.05 -7.14 8.27
C GLU A 53 35.15 -5.70 8.79
N THR A 54 35.13 -5.55 10.11
CA THR A 54 35.34 -4.25 10.77
C THR A 54 36.83 -3.94 10.83
N THR A 55 37.37 -3.28 9.81
CA THR A 55 38.65 -2.57 9.91
C THR A 55 38.40 -1.14 10.35
N VAL A 56 38.61 -0.86 11.65
CA VAL A 56 38.79 0.52 12.13
C VAL A 56 40.23 0.93 11.82
N ASP A 57 40.40 1.82 10.85
CA ASP A 57 41.58 2.70 10.82
C ASP A 57 41.10 4.15 10.70
N GLY A 58 41.80 5.05 11.37
CA GLY A 58 41.35 6.40 11.65
C GLY A 58 42.13 7.44 10.85
N GLN A 59 41.66 7.76 9.65
CA GLN A 59 42.20 8.87 8.86
C GLN A 59 41.11 9.90 8.51
N GLU A 60 41.20 11.04 9.19
CA GLU A 60 40.67 12.32 8.76
C GLU A 60 41.19 12.66 7.35
N ALA A 61 40.41 12.30 6.34
CA ALA A 61 40.53 12.83 5.00
C ALA A 61 39.20 13.50 4.65
N GLY A 62 39.13 14.81 4.84
CA GLY A 62 37.97 15.61 4.48
C GLY A 62 37.84 15.72 2.96
N GLU A 63 37.40 14.64 2.30
CA GLU A 63 37.00 14.67 0.90
C GLU A 63 35.66 15.40 0.79
N THR A 64 35.73 16.74 0.88
CA THR A 64 34.70 17.61 0.34
C THR A 64 34.57 17.29 -1.13
N VAL A 65 33.58 16.48 -1.48
CA VAL A 65 33.13 16.36 -2.87
C VAL A 65 32.67 17.75 -3.27
N ASP A 66 33.51 18.40 -4.06
CA ASP A 66 33.26 19.69 -4.69
C ASP A 66 32.14 19.52 -5.71
N ASN A 67 30.90 19.51 -5.21
CA ASN A 67 29.68 19.61 -6.01
C ASN A 67 29.54 21.05 -6.52
N THR A 68 30.52 21.46 -7.32
CA THR A 68 30.58 22.62 -8.21
C THR A 68 29.51 23.67 -7.93
N GLU A 69 29.82 24.63 -7.08
CA GLU A 69 28.93 25.77 -6.85
C GLU A 69 28.63 26.49 -8.16
N GLY A 70 27.34 26.56 -8.52
CA GLY A 70 26.82 27.54 -9.46
C GLY A 70 27.42 27.54 -10.88
N ASP A 71 27.17 26.51 -11.67
CA ASP A 71 27.01 26.70 -13.13
C ASP A 71 25.67 27.42 -13.40
N GLU A 72 25.56 28.67 -12.90
CA GLU A 72 24.72 29.65 -13.58
C GLU A 72 25.33 29.85 -14.96
N PRO A 73 24.58 29.72 -16.07
CA PRO A 73 25.15 29.78 -17.40
C PRO A 73 25.69 31.19 -17.68
N ALA A 74 27.00 31.36 -17.50
CA ALA A 74 27.75 32.50 -17.98
C ALA A 74 27.45 32.66 -19.48
N GLY A 75 26.85 33.79 -19.87
CA GLY A 75 26.13 33.92 -21.13
C GLY A 75 26.99 33.73 -22.38
N ALA A 76 27.04 32.50 -22.89
CA ALA A 76 27.74 32.12 -24.12
C ALA A 76 26.93 31.11 -24.94
N GLU A 77 26.83 31.39 -26.25
CA GLU A 77 26.51 30.46 -27.34
C GLU A 77 25.35 29.46 -27.15
N ASN A 78 24.10 29.94 -27.31
CA ASN A 78 22.97 29.11 -27.72
C ASN A 78 22.02 29.88 -28.66
N GLY A 79 22.57 30.36 -29.79
CA GLY A 79 21.76 30.76 -30.94
C GLY A 79 20.98 29.57 -31.50
N ASP A 80 19.79 29.83 -32.03
CA ASP A 80 18.79 28.87 -32.56
C ASP A 80 18.27 27.81 -31.56
N ALA A 81 19.13 27.01 -30.92
CA ALA A 81 18.73 25.87 -30.08
C ALA A 81 17.81 26.22 -28.90
N ALA A 82 17.99 27.40 -28.27
CA ALA A 82 17.15 27.85 -27.16
C ALA A 82 15.70 28.18 -27.56
N SER A 83 15.44 28.38 -28.87
CA SER A 83 14.16 28.78 -29.44
C SER A 83 13.37 27.63 -30.09
N GLN A 84 13.93 26.42 -30.13
CA GLN A 84 13.29 25.27 -30.77
C GLN A 84 12.08 24.79 -29.94
N ILE A 85 10.87 25.04 -30.46
CA ILE A 85 9.61 24.60 -29.86
C ILE A 85 9.41 23.10 -30.11
N ILE A 86 9.09 22.36 -29.07
CA ILE A 86 8.79 20.92 -29.10
C ILE A 86 7.32 20.72 -28.72
N THR A 87 6.59 20.00 -29.56
CA THR A 87 5.20 19.59 -29.28
C THR A 87 5.20 18.30 -28.47
N LEU A 88 4.65 18.35 -27.26
CA LEU A 88 4.45 17.19 -26.38
C LEU A 88 3.28 16.32 -26.89
N LYS A 89 3.20 15.07 -26.44
CA LYS A 89 2.11 14.14 -26.84
C LYS A 89 0.69 14.62 -26.49
N GLY A 90 0.54 15.61 -25.60
CA GLY A 90 -0.74 16.27 -25.29
C GLY A 90 -1.16 17.36 -26.29
N GLY A 91 -0.26 17.79 -27.19
CA GLY A 91 -0.45 18.93 -28.11
C GLY A 91 0.17 20.24 -27.62
N ASP A 92 0.60 20.31 -26.36
CA ASP A 92 1.27 21.48 -25.77
C ASP A 92 2.63 21.74 -26.43
N GLN A 93 2.92 23.01 -26.68
CA GLN A 93 4.16 23.47 -27.34
C GLN A 93 5.06 24.19 -26.33
N VAL A 94 6.22 23.61 -26.05
CA VAL A 94 7.16 24.07 -25.01
C VAL A 94 8.55 24.22 -25.64
N PRO A 95 9.30 25.30 -25.37
CA PRO A 95 10.66 25.44 -25.89
C PRO A 95 11.61 24.42 -25.23
N LEU A 96 12.56 23.90 -26.01
CA LEU A 96 13.57 22.92 -25.56
C LEU A 96 14.37 23.40 -24.33
N SER A 97 14.57 24.70 -24.20
CA SER A 97 15.21 25.34 -23.03
C SER A 97 14.42 25.10 -21.73
N GLU A 98 13.10 25.30 -21.74
CA GLU A 98 12.22 25.04 -20.59
C GLU A 98 12.12 23.54 -20.27
N LEU A 99 12.06 22.67 -21.29
CA LEU A 99 12.06 21.21 -21.08
C LEU A 99 13.37 20.72 -20.42
N LYS A 100 14.53 21.24 -20.85
CA LYS A 100 15.82 20.94 -20.24
C LYS A 100 15.89 21.45 -18.80
N LEU A 101 15.43 22.69 -18.55
CA LEU A 101 15.41 23.31 -17.22
C LEU A 101 14.48 22.56 -16.26
N GLY A 102 13.29 22.15 -16.73
CA GLY A 102 12.34 21.33 -16.00
C GLY A 102 12.95 19.99 -15.56
N TYR A 103 13.56 19.25 -16.49
CA TYR A 103 14.22 17.98 -16.21
C TYR A 103 15.38 18.13 -15.21
N MET A 104 16.22 19.18 -15.36
CA MET A 104 17.31 19.45 -14.41
C MET A 104 16.75 19.79 -13.01
N ARG A 105 15.71 20.64 -12.92
CA ARG A 105 15.06 20.97 -11.65
C ARG A 105 14.40 19.76 -10.99
N GLU A 106 13.76 18.87 -11.75
CA GLU A 106 13.18 17.62 -11.24
C GLU A 106 14.25 16.65 -10.73
N ARG A 107 15.35 16.48 -11.48
CA ARG A 107 16.52 15.72 -11.05
C ARG A 107 17.07 16.26 -9.73
N ASP A 108 17.32 17.57 -9.67
CA ASP A 108 17.97 18.21 -8.53
C ASP A 108 17.06 18.22 -7.30
N TYR A 109 15.75 18.41 -7.49
CA TYR A 109 14.75 18.22 -6.44
C TYR A 109 14.72 16.77 -5.91
N ARG A 110 14.73 15.76 -6.80
CA ARG A 110 14.76 14.35 -6.40
C ARG A 110 16.03 14.02 -5.62
N HIS A 111 17.19 14.47 -6.09
CA HIS A 111 18.46 14.29 -5.39
C HIS A 111 18.47 14.98 -4.03
N LYS A 112 18.07 16.25 -3.94
CA LYS A 112 18.04 17.01 -2.69
C LYS A 112 17.02 16.46 -1.68
N THR A 113 15.87 15.96 -2.14
CA THR A 113 14.88 15.28 -1.29
C THR A 113 15.44 13.96 -0.76
N GLN A 114 16.08 13.15 -1.61
CA GLN A 114 16.73 11.88 -1.21
C GLN A 114 17.89 12.12 -0.23
N GLU A 115 18.70 13.15 -0.47
CA GLU A 115 19.78 13.58 0.42
C GLU A 115 19.25 14.07 1.78
N THR A 116 18.18 14.87 1.79
CA THR A 116 17.52 15.34 3.03
C THR A 116 16.95 14.18 3.84
N ALA A 117 16.30 13.22 3.18
CA ALA A 117 15.81 11.99 3.83
C ALA A 117 16.95 11.09 4.35
N ASN A 118 18.09 11.06 3.65
CA ASN A 118 19.29 10.37 4.13
C ASN A 118 19.90 11.08 5.35
N LYS A 119 19.98 12.41 5.35
CA LYS A 119 20.42 13.23 6.49
C LYS A 119 19.51 13.04 7.72
N GLY A 120 18.20 13.01 7.52
CA GLY A 120 17.22 12.71 8.57
C GLY A 120 17.47 11.35 9.23
N ARG A 121 17.51 10.26 8.45
CA ARG A 121 17.81 8.90 8.95
C ARG A 121 19.19 8.79 9.61
N ALA A 122 20.20 9.51 9.11
CA ALA A 122 21.51 9.56 9.73
C ALA A 122 21.47 10.27 11.10
N LEU A 123 20.78 11.41 11.21
CA LEU A 123 20.62 12.16 12.45
C LEU A 123 19.81 11.40 13.50
N GLU A 124 18.74 10.71 13.09
CA GLU A 124 17.97 9.79 13.94
C GLU A 124 18.88 8.68 14.50
N GLY A 125 19.59 7.95 13.64
CA GLY A 125 20.51 6.89 14.05
C GLY A 125 21.67 7.37 14.93
N MET A 126 22.21 8.57 14.67
CA MET A 126 23.19 9.23 15.55
C MET A 126 22.58 9.55 16.92
N THR A 127 21.35 10.07 16.97
CA THR A 127 20.67 10.42 18.22
C THR A 127 20.37 9.18 19.05
N THR A 128 19.86 8.11 18.44
CA THR A 128 19.67 6.80 19.11
C THR A 128 20.99 6.26 19.65
N ARG A 129 22.09 6.38 18.89
CA ARG A 129 23.43 5.97 19.33
C ARG A 129 23.95 6.80 20.50
N VAL A 130 23.73 8.12 20.50
CA VAL A 130 24.08 9.01 21.62
C VAL A 130 23.27 8.62 22.87
N VAL A 131 21.94 8.54 22.78
CA VAL A 131 21.07 8.16 23.92
C VAL A 131 21.50 6.81 24.52
N ASN A 132 21.80 5.81 23.68
CA ASN A 132 22.22 4.49 24.14
C ASN A 132 23.64 4.48 24.74
N THR A 133 24.59 5.22 24.17
CA THR A 133 25.96 5.32 24.72
C THR A 133 25.99 6.09 26.03
N VAL A 134 25.23 7.19 26.14
CA VAL A 134 25.11 7.96 27.39
C VAL A 134 24.44 7.14 28.50
N LYS A 135 23.39 6.38 28.19
CA LYS A 135 22.79 5.42 29.14
C LYS A 135 23.79 4.35 29.59
N GLY A 136 24.57 3.77 28.67
CA GLY A 136 25.63 2.81 29.00
C GLY A 136 26.72 3.40 29.90
N ILE A 137 27.14 4.65 29.64
CA ILE A 137 28.09 5.38 30.50
C ILE A 137 27.49 5.62 31.89
N ALA A 138 26.23 6.04 31.99
CA ALA A 138 25.56 6.25 33.27
C ALA A 138 25.47 4.95 34.11
N SER A 139 25.12 3.82 33.48
CA SER A 139 25.15 2.51 34.15
C SER A 139 26.55 2.11 34.64
N TYR A 140 27.57 2.28 33.79
CA TYR A 140 28.96 1.99 34.14
C TYR A 140 29.53 2.89 35.25
N LEU A 141 29.06 4.13 35.34
CA LEU A 141 29.37 5.04 36.45
C LEU A 141 28.63 4.62 37.74
N ALA A 142 27.37 4.21 37.64
CA ALA A 142 26.59 3.72 38.78
C ALA A 142 27.18 2.43 39.38
N GLU A 143 27.67 1.50 38.56
CA GLU A 143 28.39 0.30 39.01
C GLU A 143 29.71 0.60 39.75
N ARG A 144 30.27 1.79 39.55
CA ARG A 144 31.53 2.25 40.16
C ARG A 144 31.33 3.27 41.29
N LEU A 145 30.10 3.72 41.53
CA LEU A 145 29.76 4.60 42.62
C LEU A 145 30.03 3.86 43.96
N PRO A 146 30.65 4.50 44.96
CA PRO A 146 30.77 3.90 46.29
C PRO A 146 29.38 3.52 46.85
N PRO A 147 29.25 2.46 47.66
CA PRO A 147 27.97 2.15 48.31
C PRO A 147 27.56 3.26 49.28
N GLU A 148 26.26 3.52 49.43
CA GLU A 148 25.76 4.53 50.38
C GLU A 148 26.28 4.22 51.80
N PRO A 149 26.86 5.21 52.53
CA PRO A 149 27.41 4.97 53.86
C PRO A 149 26.32 4.54 54.84
N PRO A 150 26.54 3.49 55.66
CA PRO A 150 25.52 2.95 56.53
C PRO A 150 25.18 3.95 57.64
N ARG A 151 23.89 4.11 57.94
CA ARG A 151 23.39 5.08 58.96
C ARG A 151 23.97 4.86 60.36
N SER A 152 24.47 3.66 60.67
CA SER A 152 25.21 3.38 61.90
C SER A 152 26.50 4.19 62.03
N LEU A 153 27.19 4.50 60.92
CA LEU A 153 28.40 5.30 60.92
C LEU A 153 28.14 6.73 61.39
N ALA A 154 26.96 7.29 61.11
CA ALA A 154 26.57 8.64 61.57
C ALA A 154 26.52 8.77 63.10
N TYR A 155 26.39 7.67 63.84
CA TYR A 155 26.45 7.64 65.31
C TYR A 155 27.85 7.30 65.87
N GLN A 156 28.78 6.83 65.03
CA GLN A 156 30.12 6.38 65.43
C GLN A 156 31.21 7.40 65.04
N ASP A 157 31.18 7.88 63.79
CA ASP A 157 31.95 9.01 63.29
C ASP A 157 31.06 9.85 62.35
N PRO A 158 30.38 10.88 62.88
CA PRO A 158 29.58 11.79 62.07
C PRO A 158 30.38 12.46 60.95
N ALA A 159 31.67 12.72 61.15
CA ALA A 159 32.50 13.40 60.16
C ALA A 159 32.89 12.47 59.00
N ALA A 160 33.19 11.19 59.28
CA ALA A 160 33.37 10.19 58.21
C ALA A 160 32.08 9.94 57.44
N TYR A 161 30.94 9.82 58.13
CA TYR A 161 29.63 9.69 57.48
C TYR A 161 29.35 10.89 56.56
N THR A 162 29.51 12.13 57.03
CA THR A 162 29.29 13.33 56.20
C THR A 162 30.21 13.37 54.98
N ARG A 163 31.50 13.04 55.11
CA ARG A 163 32.44 13.00 53.96
C ARG A 163 32.04 11.93 52.94
N GLN A 164 31.72 10.71 53.39
CA GLN A 164 31.31 9.62 52.50
C GLN A 164 29.97 9.90 51.83
N LYS A 165 29.01 10.47 52.57
CA LYS A 165 27.67 10.80 52.05
C LYS A 165 27.75 11.93 51.02
N ALA A 166 28.56 12.97 51.24
CA ALA A 166 28.80 14.01 50.25
C ALA A 166 29.41 13.46 48.95
N MET A 167 30.37 12.54 49.01
CA MET A 167 30.98 11.91 47.83
C MET A 167 30.00 10.98 47.08
N TYR A 168 29.12 10.29 47.81
CA TYR A 168 28.05 9.49 47.23
C TYR A 168 26.98 10.36 46.54
N ASP A 169 26.50 11.40 47.23
CA ASP A 169 25.44 12.29 46.73
C ASP A 169 25.93 13.13 45.53
N ASP A 170 27.19 13.56 45.51
CA ASP A 170 27.82 14.22 44.36
C ASP A 170 27.94 13.26 43.16
N GLY A 171 28.47 12.05 43.35
CA GLY A 171 28.54 11.06 42.27
C GLY A 171 27.16 10.68 41.72
N LEU A 172 26.14 10.57 42.57
CA LEU A 172 24.76 10.34 42.18
C LEU A 172 24.16 11.54 41.41
N ALA A 173 24.44 12.77 41.83
CA ALA A 173 24.01 13.98 41.11
C ALA A 173 24.63 14.05 39.70
N ASN A 174 25.93 13.78 39.56
CA ASN A 174 26.61 13.71 38.27
C ASN A 174 26.00 12.63 37.35
N ILE A 175 25.69 11.43 37.87
CA ILE A 175 25.03 10.37 37.10
C ILE A 175 23.62 10.78 36.66
N ASN A 176 22.84 11.41 37.55
CA ASN A 176 21.49 11.88 37.22
C ASN A 176 21.50 12.95 36.12
N GLN A 177 22.44 13.91 36.16
CA GLN A 177 22.58 14.94 35.12
C GLN A 177 22.94 14.35 33.75
N ILE A 178 23.75 13.29 33.73
CA ILE A 178 24.10 12.54 32.49
C ILE A 178 22.85 11.83 31.93
N ILE A 179 21.99 11.28 32.79
CA ILE A 179 20.73 10.63 32.40
C ILE A 179 19.70 11.66 31.92
N GLU A 180 19.62 12.82 32.57
CA GLU A 180 18.73 13.94 32.20
C GLU A 180 19.03 14.43 30.77
N LEU A 181 20.30 14.69 30.45
CA LEU A 181 20.74 15.07 29.10
C LEU A 181 20.41 14.01 28.01
N ALA A 182 20.44 12.72 28.36
CA ALA A 182 20.02 11.64 27.47
C ALA A 182 18.49 11.61 27.26
N ASN A 183 17.72 12.00 28.27
CA ASN A 183 16.26 12.06 28.18
C ASN A 183 15.80 13.29 27.38
N ASP A 184 16.43 14.45 27.57
CA ASP A 184 16.14 15.67 26.81
C ASP A 184 16.37 15.48 25.31
N SER A 185 17.53 14.92 24.94
CA SER A 185 17.83 14.59 23.54
C SER A 185 16.87 13.55 22.94
N SER A 186 16.37 12.62 23.76
CA SER A 186 15.34 11.66 23.36
C SER A 186 13.93 12.30 23.24
N ALA A 187 13.64 13.35 24.01
CA ALA A 187 12.37 14.07 23.95
C ALA A 187 12.27 14.92 22.67
N VAL A 188 13.32 15.68 22.34
CA VAL A 188 13.43 16.45 21.09
C VAL A 188 13.34 15.53 19.86
N ALA A 189 13.99 14.36 19.90
CA ALA A 189 13.85 13.35 18.83
C ALA A 189 12.40 12.84 18.69
N GLY A 190 11.69 12.64 19.81
CA GLY A 190 10.28 12.23 19.82
C GLY A 190 9.35 13.28 19.21
N GLU A 191 9.57 14.57 19.51
CA GLU A 191 8.79 15.69 18.96
C GLU A 191 9.01 15.86 17.44
N LEU A 192 10.24 15.69 16.98
CA LEU A 192 10.57 15.68 15.54
C LEU A 192 9.93 14.47 14.82
N ALA A 193 9.90 13.29 15.46
CA ALA A 193 9.24 12.11 14.91
C ALA A 193 7.70 12.27 14.86
N SER A 194 7.08 12.86 15.89
CA SER A 194 5.63 13.10 15.89
C SER A 194 5.22 14.14 14.84
N THR A 195 5.96 15.24 14.71
CA THR A 195 5.65 16.27 13.70
C THR A 195 5.81 15.75 12.26
N ALA A 196 6.84 14.96 11.97
CA ALA A 196 6.98 14.27 10.68
C ALA A 196 5.85 13.24 10.41
N THR A 197 5.35 12.58 11.46
CA THR A 197 4.19 11.68 11.37
C THR A 197 2.90 12.46 11.08
N GLU A 198 2.72 13.64 11.67
CA GLU A 198 1.56 14.50 11.39
C GLU A 198 1.60 15.10 9.97
N GLU A 199 2.77 15.53 9.47
CA GLU A 199 2.95 16.05 8.11
C GLU A 199 2.66 14.97 7.05
N THR A 200 3.14 13.73 7.28
CA THR A 200 2.86 12.61 6.38
C THR A 200 1.39 12.18 6.42
N LEU A 201 0.75 12.14 7.59
CA LEU A 201 -0.70 11.91 7.72
C LEU A 201 -1.54 12.98 7.03
N GLN A 202 -1.14 14.26 7.10
CA GLN A 202 -1.79 15.35 6.38
C GLN A 202 -1.63 15.17 4.86
N THR A 203 -0.41 14.93 4.38
CA THR A 203 -0.10 14.69 2.96
C THR A 203 -0.89 13.51 2.38
N GLU A 204 -0.98 12.40 3.10
CA GLU A 204 -1.76 11.23 2.68
C GLU A 204 -3.28 11.48 2.72
N SER A 205 -3.76 12.25 3.71
CA SER A 205 -5.17 12.68 3.79
C SER A 205 -5.57 13.60 2.62
N GLU A 206 -4.68 14.48 2.17
CA GLU A 206 -4.87 15.30 0.98
C GLU A 206 -4.88 14.47 -0.31
N ARG A 207 -3.93 13.53 -0.46
CA ARG A 207 -3.91 12.58 -1.59
C ARG A 207 -5.18 11.72 -1.63
N LEU A 208 -5.66 11.26 -0.47
CA LEU A 208 -6.94 10.56 -0.35
C LEU A 208 -8.11 11.42 -0.82
N ALA A 209 -8.14 12.71 -0.47
CA ALA A 209 -9.18 13.65 -0.91
C ALA A 209 -9.12 13.96 -2.42
N GLN A 210 -7.92 13.98 -3.01
CA GLN A 210 -7.74 14.14 -4.46
C GLN A 210 -8.26 12.92 -5.25
N VAL A 211 -7.94 11.70 -4.80
CA VAL A 211 -8.37 10.45 -5.46
C VAL A 211 -9.84 10.12 -5.16
N PHE A 212 -10.32 10.42 -3.95
CA PHE A 212 -11.68 10.13 -3.49
C PHE A 212 -12.36 11.41 -2.94
N PRO A 213 -12.88 12.31 -3.80
CA PRO A 213 -13.51 13.58 -3.38
C PRO A 213 -14.70 13.46 -2.42
N GLN A 214 -15.32 12.28 -2.30
CA GLN A 214 -16.31 12.01 -1.26
C GLN A 214 -15.73 12.12 0.16
N THR A 215 -14.42 11.89 0.33
CA THR A 215 -13.73 11.97 1.62
C THR A 215 -13.43 13.41 2.07
N THR A 216 -13.69 14.42 1.23
CA THR A 216 -13.62 15.83 1.63
C THR A 216 -14.78 16.23 2.57
N LYS A 217 -15.88 15.46 2.59
CA LYS A 217 -17.02 15.65 3.50
C LYS A 217 -16.95 14.64 4.65
N GLU A 218 -17.29 15.07 5.86
CA GLU A 218 -17.19 14.23 7.06
C GLU A 218 -17.98 12.91 6.94
N ASP A 219 -19.24 12.95 6.50
CA ASP A 219 -20.08 11.76 6.33
C ASP A 219 -19.55 10.82 5.23
N GLY A 220 -19.05 11.39 4.14
CA GLY A 220 -18.47 10.64 3.02
C GLY A 220 -17.12 10.02 3.38
N ARG A 221 -16.33 10.69 4.23
CA ARG A 221 -15.09 10.16 4.82
C ARG A 221 -15.38 9.00 5.77
N LYS A 222 -16.35 9.13 6.69
CA LYS A 222 -16.80 8.03 7.56
C LYS A 222 -17.25 6.83 6.73
N ALA A 223 -18.20 7.02 5.81
CA ALA A 223 -18.74 5.95 4.98
C ALA A 223 -17.70 5.30 4.02
N PHE A 224 -16.60 6.00 3.69
CA PHE A 224 -15.46 5.44 2.97
C PHE A 224 -14.62 4.54 3.88
N PHE A 225 -14.18 5.05 5.03
CA PHE A 225 -13.37 4.29 5.99
C PHE A 225 -14.12 3.10 6.59
N ASP A 226 -15.41 3.23 6.91
CA ASP A 226 -16.27 2.13 7.35
C ASP A 226 -16.27 0.97 6.33
N GLN A 227 -16.26 1.29 5.03
CA GLN A 227 -16.22 0.28 3.98
C GLN A 227 -14.83 -0.36 3.84
N ALA A 228 -13.76 0.45 3.83
CA ALA A 228 -12.38 -0.03 3.79
C ALA A 228 -12.06 -0.95 4.99
N PHE A 229 -12.33 -0.49 6.22
CA PHE A 229 -12.11 -1.27 7.44
C PHE A 229 -13.02 -2.51 7.53
N THR A 230 -14.18 -2.52 6.90
CA THR A 230 -15.01 -3.74 6.85
C THR A 230 -14.41 -4.78 5.92
N ALA A 231 -14.01 -4.44 4.68
CA ALA A 231 -13.32 -5.38 3.82
C ALA A 231 -11.98 -5.86 4.42
N ALA A 232 -11.19 -4.97 5.03
CA ALA A 232 -9.92 -5.37 5.63
C ALA A 232 -10.12 -6.39 6.77
N ARG A 233 -11.15 -6.22 7.62
CA ARG A 233 -11.49 -7.21 8.66
C ARG A 233 -12.09 -8.50 8.08
N GLU A 234 -12.89 -8.43 7.01
CA GLU A 234 -13.35 -9.63 6.27
C GLU A 234 -12.18 -10.38 5.61
N LEU A 235 -11.08 -9.69 5.29
CA LEU A 235 -9.81 -10.24 4.78
C LEU A 235 -8.80 -10.62 5.88
N GLY A 236 -9.15 -10.46 7.17
CA GLY A 236 -8.36 -10.94 8.30
C GLY A 236 -7.41 -9.92 8.97
N PHE A 237 -7.36 -8.65 8.53
CA PHE A 237 -6.56 -7.62 9.20
C PHE A 237 -7.14 -7.25 10.57
N SER A 238 -6.27 -7.07 11.57
CA SER A 238 -6.65 -6.63 12.92
C SER A 238 -6.75 -5.11 13.05
N ASP A 239 -7.54 -4.65 14.03
CA ASP A 239 -7.65 -3.24 14.42
C ASP A 239 -6.32 -2.62 14.88
N GLN A 240 -5.30 -3.44 15.18
CA GLN A 240 -3.96 -2.98 15.57
C GLN A 240 -3.11 -2.65 14.33
N GLU A 241 -3.15 -3.52 13.31
CA GLU A 241 -2.47 -3.29 12.02
C GLU A 241 -3.11 -2.10 11.28
N LEU A 242 -4.45 -2.01 11.28
CA LEU A 242 -5.19 -0.94 10.63
C LEU A 242 -4.89 0.46 11.19
N LYS A 243 -4.46 0.57 12.46
CA LYS A 243 -4.00 1.83 13.06
C LYS A 243 -2.57 2.23 12.65
N GLY A 244 -1.76 1.26 12.21
CA GLY A 244 -0.42 1.49 11.68
C GLY A 244 -0.40 1.85 10.19
N VAL A 245 -1.53 1.78 9.49
CA VAL A 245 -1.64 2.15 8.08
C VAL A 245 -1.91 3.66 7.95
N SER A 246 -1.03 4.36 7.23
CA SER A 246 -1.22 5.77 6.84
C SER A 246 -1.40 5.96 5.33
N ASP A 247 -1.06 4.96 4.51
CA ASP A 247 -1.01 5.05 3.05
C ASP A 247 -2.42 5.13 2.43
N HIS A 248 -2.71 6.23 1.74
CA HIS A 248 -4.01 6.47 1.10
C HIS A 248 -4.38 5.40 0.05
N ARG A 249 -3.37 4.77 -0.57
CA ARG A 249 -3.55 3.73 -1.60
C ARG A 249 -4.08 2.43 -0.99
N LEU A 250 -3.68 2.10 0.24
CA LEU A 250 -4.16 0.91 0.95
C LEU A 250 -5.63 1.07 1.36
N PHE A 251 -6.04 2.26 1.81
CA PHE A 251 -7.46 2.56 2.04
C PHE A 251 -8.28 2.53 0.75
N GLY A 252 -7.74 3.04 -0.37
CA GLY A 252 -8.34 2.93 -1.69
C GLY A 252 -8.52 1.47 -2.15
N LEU A 253 -7.50 0.64 -1.99
CA LEU A 253 -7.53 -0.79 -2.28
C LEU A 253 -8.63 -1.49 -1.46
N ALA A 254 -8.65 -1.30 -0.14
CA ALA A 254 -9.66 -1.90 0.74
C ALA A 254 -11.09 -1.40 0.44
N TYR A 255 -11.25 -0.12 0.05
CA TYR A 255 -12.54 0.42 -0.41
C TYR A 255 -13.03 -0.25 -1.70
N TYR A 256 -12.17 -0.42 -2.70
CA TYR A 256 -12.52 -1.14 -3.93
C TYR A 256 -12.74 -2.64 -3.70
N ALA A 257 -11.98 -3.27 -2.80
CA ALA A 257 -12.22 -4.64 -2.36
C ALA A 257 -13.64 -4.78 -1.79
N GLN A 258 -14.10 -3.85 -0.95
CA GLN A 258 -15.45 -3.89 -0.40
C GLN A 258 -16.55 -3.72 -1.46
N ILE A 259 -16.29 -2.99 -2.55
CA ILE A 259 -17.19 -2.91 -3.70
C ILE A 259 -17.21 -4.24 -4.46
N GLY A 260 -16.03 -4.83 -4.70
CA GLY A 260 -15.88 -6.14 -5.36
C GLY A 260 -16.59 -7.26 -4.61
N MET A 261 -16.34 -7.40 -3.30
CA MET A 261 -16.95 -8.42 -2.45
C MET A 261 -18.49 -8.28 -2.41
N LYS A 262 -19.02 -7.05 -2.34
CA LYS A 262 -20.47 -6.81 -2.48
C LYS A 262 -21.00 -7.20 -3.86
N ALA A 263 -20.28 -6.92 -4.94
CA ALA A 263 -20.66 -7.29 -6.30
C ALA A 263 -20.65 -8.82 -6.51
N GLU A 264 -19.66 -9.52 -5.96
CA GLU A 264 -19.60 -10.99 -5.98
C GLU A 264 -20.74 -11.64 -5.19
N GLN A 265 -21.00 -11.16 -3.97
CA GLN A 265 -22.15 -11.59 -3.19
C GLN A 265 -23.47 -11.33 -3.93
N ALA A 266 -23.60 -10.18 -4.59
CA ALA A 266 -24.79 -9.86 -5.41
C ALA A 266 -24.91 -10.80 -6.62
N ARG A 267 -23.80 -11.09 -7.33
CA ARG A 267 -23.75 -12.06 -8.44
C ARG A 267 -24.18 -13.45 -7.97
N HIS A 268 -23.68 -13.92 -6.83
CA HIS A 268 -24.07 -15.22 -6.26
C HIS A 268 -25.56 -15.25 -5.86
N LYS A 269 -26.07 -14.19 -5.21
CA LYS A 269 -27.49 -14.00 -4.86
C LYS A 269 -28.41 -13.86 -6.09
N ALA A 270 -27.88 -13.44 -7.24
CA ALA A 270 -28.60 -13.41 -8.51
C ALA A 270 -28.62 -14.80 -9.19
N LEU A 271 -27.45 -15.46 -9.29
CA LEU A 271 -27.32 -16.81 -9.86
C LEU A 271 -28.22 -17.81 -9.15
N THR A 272 -28.18 -17.85 -7.81
CA THR A 272 -29.03 -18.73 -6.99
C THR A 272 -30.52 -18.50 -7.21
N LYS A 273 -30.96 -17.24 -7.42
CA LYS A 273 -32.35 -16.92 -7.79
C LYS A 273 -32.71 -17.40 -9.20
N VAL A 274 -31.79 -17.33 -10.15
CA VAL A 274 -32.00 -17.83 -11.53
C VAL A 274 -32.08 -19.36 -11.54
N THR A 275 -31.22 -20.06 -10.80
CA THR A 275 -31.26 -21.53 -10.69
C THR A 275 -32.46 -22.06 -9.90
N ALA A 276 -33.00 -21.26 -8.98
CA ALA A 276 -34.21 -21.60 -8.21
C ALA A 276 -35.51 -21.13 -8.88
N ALA A 277 -35.44 -20.41 -10.00
CA ALA A 277 -36.63 -20.02 -10.76
C ALA A 277 -37.26 -21.25 -11.44
N PRO A 278 -38.58 -21.47 -11.32
CA PRO A 278 -39.26 -22.51 -12.10
C PRO A 278 -39.02 -22.30 -13.60
N PRO A 279 -38.92 -23.39 -14.40
CA PRO A 279 -38.79 -23.25 -15.85
C PRO A 279 -39.98 -22.45 -16.38
N ALA A 280 -39.69 -21.36 -17.10
CA ALA A 280 -40.71 -20.43 -17.56
C ALA A 280 -41.80 -21.19 -18.34
N THR A 281 -43.01 -21.21 -17.80
CA THR A 281 -44.14 -21.83 -18.49
C THR A 281 -44.29 -21.16 -19.86
N PRO A 282 -44.33 -21.93 -20.96
CA PRO A 282 -44.38 -21.35 -22.30
C PRO A 282 -45.71 -20.59 -22.43
N ASN A 283 -45.63 -19.27 -22.29
CA ASN A 283 -46.78 -18.37 -22.30
C ASN A 283 -47.64 -18.70 -23.53
N PRO A 284 -48.91 -19.16 -23.35
CA PRO A 284 -49.63 -19.82 -24.42
C PRO A 284 -49.75 -18.87 -25.61
N ARG A 285 -49.08 -19.25 -26.71
CA ARG A 285 -49.18 -18.51 -27.99
C ARG A 285 -50.68 -18.35 -28.28
N PRO A 286 -51.18 -17.12 -28.54
CA PRO A 286 -52.60 -16.93 -28.75
C PRO A 286 -53.05 -17.66 -30.02
N ASN A 287 -53.60 -18.86 -29.84
CA ASN A 287 -54.28 -19.65 -30.85
C ASN A 287 -55.66 -19.02 -31.10
N GLY A 288 -55.65 -17.80 -31.61
CA GLY A 288 -56.82 -17.04 -32.06
C GLY A 288 -56.58 -16.49 -33.46
N GLY A 289 -57.65 -16.41 -34.26
CA GLY A 289 -57.58 -16.10 -35.70
C GLY A 289 -56.85 -14.79 -36.04
N ALA A 290 -56.79 -13.83 -35.13
CA ALA A 290 -56.04 -12.58 -35.27
C ALA A 290 -54.59 -12.77 -35.78
N ASN A 291 -53.88 -13.81 -35.31
CA ASN A 291 -52.49 -14.06 -35.74
C ASN A 291 -52.39 -14.70 -37.14
N GLN A 292 -53.50 -15.21 -37.69
CA GLN A 292 -53.64 -15.56 -39.10
C GLN A 292 -54.14 -14.38 -39.93
N GLN A 293 -55.05 -13.53 -39.41
CA GLN A 293 -55.50 -12.28 -40.03
C GLN A 293 -54.30 -11.37 -40.35
N ILE A 294 -53.46 -11.11 -39.34
CA ILE A 294 -52.26 -10.26 -39.45
C ILE A 294 -51.23 -10.82 -40.46
N ARG A 295 -51.18 -12.15 -40.65
CA ARG A 295 -50.32 -12.77 -41.68
C ARG A 295 -50.91 -12.62 -43.07
N GLN A 296 -52.20 -12.89 -43.23
CA GLN A 296 -52.91 -12.74 -44.51
C GLN A 296 -52.87 -11.29 -45.00
N ASN A 297 -53.11 -10.31 -44.14
CA ASN A 297 -52.99 -8.88 -44.48
C ASN A 297 -51.56 -8.50 -44.90
N LYS A 298 -50.53 -9.03 -44.23
CA LYS A 298 -49.13 -8.80 -44.62
C LYS A 298 -48.80 -9.44 -45.97
N GLU A 299 -49.33 -10.61 -46.28
CA GLU A 299 -49.18 -11.24 -47.59
C GLU A 299 -49.96 -10.49 -48.68
N ALA A 300 -51.17 -10.02 -48.40
CA ALA A 300 -51.98 -9.21 -49.32
C ALA A 300 -51.28 -7.88 -49.66
N LEU A 301 -50.75 -7.17 -48.66
CA LEU A 301 -49.91 -5.98 -48.84
C LEU A 301 -48.65 -6.27 -49.68
N GLN A 302 -47.99 -7.42 -49.46
CA GLN A 302 -46.82 -7.87 -50.24
C GLN A 302 -47.16 -8.32 -51.67
N ARG A 303 -48.42 -8.65 -51.97
CA ARG A 303 -48.91 -8.93 -53.32
C ARG A 303 -49.28 -7.62 -54.01
N LEU A 304 -50.10 -6.78 -53.39
CA LEU A 304 -50.49 -5.46 -53.88
C LEU A 304 -49.27 -4.59 -54.27
N SER A 305 -48.24 -4.55 -53.43
CA SER A 305 -46.99 -3.81 -53.71
C SER A 305 -46.15 -4.36 -54.87
N LYS A 306 -46.47 -5.54 -55.40
CA LYS A 306 -45.83 -6.16 -56.57
C LYS A 306 -46.73 -6.18 -57.81
N THR A 307 -48.04 -6.25 -57.64
CA THR A 307 -49.02 -6.41 -58.74
C THR A 307 -49.75 -5.11 -59.10
N GLY A 308 -49.88 -4.16 -58.16
CA GLY A 308 -50.76 -3.00 -58.28
C GLY A 308 -52.25 -3.35 -58.42
N SER A 309 -52.65 -4.60 -58.18
CA SER A 309 -53.98 -5.09 -58.51
C SER A 309 -55.03 -4.64 -57.49
N MET A 310 -56.10 -4.00 -57.97
CA MET A 310 -57.27 -3.65 -57.16
C MET A 310 -57.94 -4.87 -56.50
N LYS A 311 -57.77 -6.08 -57.07
CA LYS A 311 -58.27 -7.32 -56.44
C LYS A 311 -57.42 -7.77 -55.24
N ASP A 312 -56.13 -7.47 -55.24
CA ASP A 312 -55.25 -7.72 -54.09
C ASP A 312 -55.50 -6.66 -52.99
N ALA A 313 -55.79 -5.42 -53.36
CA ALA A 313 -56.19 -4.36 -52.41
C ALA A 313 -57.47 -4.71 -51.62
N MET A 314 -58.47 -5.30 -52.28
CA MET A 314 -59.69 -5.80 -51.62
C MET A 314 -59.48 -7.08 -50.78
N SER A 315 -58.26 -7.63 -50.73
CA SER A 315 -57.91 -8.77 -49.86
C SER A 315 -57.16 -8.37 -48.58
N ILE A 316 -57.04 -7.06 -48.33
CA ILE A 316 -56.49 -6.50 -47.08
C ILE A 316 -57.67 -6.10 -46.19
N ASP A 317 -57.72 -6.69 -45.00
CA ASP A 317 -58.64 -6.30 -43.93
C ASP A 317 -58.06 -5.09 -43.16
N PHE A 318 -58.90 -4.11 -42.82
CA PHE A 318 -58.47 -2.80 -42.28
C PHE A 318 -59.16 -2.41 -40.95
N ASP A 319 -60.06 -3.25 -40.42
CA ASP A 319 -60.71 -3.07 -39.10
C ASP A 319 -59.83 -3.57 -37.93
#